data_AF-A0A972VIC1-F1
#
_entry.id   AF-A0A972VIC1-F1
#
_cell.length_a   1.000
_cell.length_b   1.000
_cell.length_c   1.000
_cell.angle_alpha   90.00
_cell.angle_beta   90.00
_cell.angle_gamma   90.00
#
_symmetry.space_group_name_H-M   'P 1'
#
loop_
_entity.id
_entity.type
_entity.pdbx_description
1 polymer ?
#
loop_
_entity_poly.entity_id
_entity_poly.type
_entity_poly.pdbx_seq_one_letter_code
_entity_poly.pdbx_strand_id
1 'polypeptide(L)'
;MVKVLPEGWALNGVLAAAWGSGLPEFTKSIPDTSFDISFWEETYSIDDNAQVIIPRATITYAYKSGVSREEVQLEYINIQNLVNPTSLLDSDYILSEVKRSVYLFDTNPVQLTSDDIIKRKMLMVYGSPIEFDGLSYIYYNDVTDMNIREIDDRHLIIHLKSINIKKQLAATIEMYHSKAAKEKQKLLLLEQIEL
;
A
#
# COMPACT_ATOMS: atom_id res chain seq x y z
N MET A 1 -22.04 6.53 -14.34
CA MET A 1 -21.55 5.15 -14.17
C MET A 1 -20.49 5.22 -13.09
N VAL A 2 -20.62 4.43 -12.02
CA VAL A 2 -19.64 4.38 -10.92
C VAL A 2 -18.39 3.66 -11.43
N LYS A 3 -17.19 4.20 -11.16
CA LYS A 3 -15.91 3.56 -11.51
C LYS A 3 -15.55 2.50 -10.47
N VAL A 4 -14.84 1.47 -10.93
CA VAL A 4 -14.20 0.48 -10.05
C VAL A 4 -13.06 1.14 -9.28
N LEU A 5 -12.81 0.67 -8.06
CA LEU A 5 -11.66 1.10 -7.26
C LEU A 5 -10.34 0.82 -8.00
N PRO A 6 -9.30 1.65 -7.81
CA PRO A 6 -8.00 1.44 -8.45
C PRO A 6 -7.37 0.10 -8.04
N GLU A 7 -6.79 -0.62 -8.99
CA GLU A 7 -6.06 -1.88 -8.75
C GLU A 7 -4.56 -1.64 -8.53
N GLY A 8 -4.21 -0.52 -7.90
CA GLY A 8 -2.83 -0.10 -7.69
C GLY A 8 -2.67 1.41 -7.65
N TRP A 9 -1.47 1.87 -7.97
CA TRP A 9 -1.19 3.29 -8.17
C TRP A 9 -1.62 3.74 -9.57
N ALA A 10 -2.47 4.75 -9.63
CA ALA A 10 -2.91 5.37 -10.88
C ALA A 10 -2.59 6.86 -10.90
N LEU A 11 -1.95 7.30 -11.98
CA LEU A 11 -1.64 8.70 -12.25
C LEU A 11 -2.59 9.20 -13.35
N ASN A 12 -3.32 10.29 -13.10
CA ASN A 12 -4.28 10.87 -14.05
C ASN A 12 -5.32 9.87 -14.61
N GLY A 13 -5.67 8.85 -13.82
CA GLY A 13 -6.62 7.80 -14.23
C GLY A 13 -6.02 6.69 -15.09
N VAL A 14 -4.71 6.70 -15.35
CA VAL A 14 -3.97 5.61 -15.99
C VAL A 14 -3.21 4.84 -14.92
N LEU A 15 -3.30 3.51 -14.95
CA LEU A 15 -2.57 2.65 -14.02
C LEU A 15 -1.07 2.79 -14.27
N ALA A 16 -0.35 3.27 -13.26
CA ALA A 16 1.09 3.51 -13.30
C ALA A 16 1.87 2.36 -12.67
N ALA A 17 1.29 1.67 -11.68
CA ALA A 17 1.80 0.45 -11.09
C ALA A 17 0.64 -0.38 -10.52
N ALA A 18 0.50 -1.63 -10.93
CA ALA A 18 -0.55 -2.53 -10.45
C ALA A 18 -0.20 -3.09 -9.06
N TRP A 19 -1.20 -3.56 -8.31
CA TRP A 19 -0.91 -4.39 -7.13
C TRP A 19 -0.02 -5.58 -7.53
N GLY A 20 1.05 -5.78 -6.79
CA GLY A 20 1.97 -6.88 -7.04
C GLY A 20 3.08 -6.55 -8.04
N SER A 21 3.03 -5.39 -8.70
CA SER A 21 4.11 -4.96 -9.60
C SER A 21 5.41 -4.78 -8.83
N GLY A 22 6.53 -5.17 -9.44
CA GLY A 22 7.86 -4.99 -8.87
C GLY A 22 8.27 -3.51 -8.81
N LEU A 23 9.20 -3.19 -7.91
CA LEU A 23 9.75 -1.84 -7.74
C LEU A 23 10.23 -1.17 -9.06
N PRO A 24 10.90 -1.88 -10.00
CA PRO A 24 11.34 -1.28 -11.27
C PRO A 24 10.21 -0.87 -12.24
N GLU A 25 8.97 -1.28 -12.01
CA GLU A 25 7.84 -0.93 -12.88
C GLU A 25 7.41 0.52 -12.66
N PHE A 26 7.46 1.00 -11.41
CA PHE A 26 7.10 2.37 -11.06
C PHE A 26 8.07 3.41 -11.59
N THR A 27 9.37 3.11 -11.65
CA THR A 27 10.39 4.08 -12.12
C THR A 27 10.18 4.54 -13.56
N LYS A 28 9.39 3.80 -14.34
CA LYS A 28 9.05 4.13 -15.73
C LYS A 28 7.87 5.10 -15.87
N SER A 29 7.08 5.30 -14.81
CA SER A 29 5.79 5.99 -14.83
C SER A 29 5.73 7.22 -13.90
N ILE A 30 6.87 7.64 -13.36
CA ILE A 30 6.99 8.82 -12.49
C ILE A 30 6.83 10.10 -13.33
N PRO A 31 6.06 11.11 -12.84
CA PRO A 31 6.15 12.47 -13.37
C PRO A 31 7.60 12.98 -13.36
N ASP A 32 7.90 14.05 -14.10
CA ASP A 32 9.21 14.71 -14.07
C ASP A 32 9.45 15.41 -12.71
N THR A 33 9.63 14.60 -11.68
CA THR A 33 9.75 14.96 -10.27
C THR A 33 10.79 14.07 -9.61
N SER A 34 11.59 14.63 -8.70
CA SER A 34 12.47 13.84 -7.85
C SER A 34 11.65 12.91 -6.96
N PHE A 35 12.14 11.69 -6.79
CA PHE A 35 11.61 10.71 -5.86
C PHE A 35 12.74 10.18 -4.99
N ASP A 36 12.38 9.75 -3.78
CA ASP A 36 13.28 9.08 -2.85
C ASP A 36 12.84 7.63 -2.69
N ILE A 37 13.83 6.72 -2.61
CA ILE A 37 13.62 5.31 -2.28
C ILE A 37 14.28 5.03 -0.94
N SER A 38 13.55 4.41 -0.01
CA SER A 38 14.10 3.91 1.25
C SER A 38 13.75 2.44 1.45
N PHE A 39 14.73 1.67 1.94
CA PHE A 39 14.55 0.29 2.35
C PHE A 39 14.54 0.22 3.87
N TRP A 40 13.65 -0.58 4.43
CA TRP A 40 13.46 -0.70 5.86
C TRP A 40 12.85 -2.06 6.22
N GLU A 41 12.81 -2.37 7.51
CA GLU A 41 12.34 -3.64 8.03
C GLU A 41 11.12 -3.43 8.91
N GLU A 42 10.06 -4.20 8.66
CA GLU A 42 8.88 -4.27 9.51
C GLU A 42 8.93 -5.52 10.38
N THR A 43 8.75 -5.37 11.69
CA THR A 43 8.63 -6.50 12.60
C THR A 43 7.16 -6.91 12.73
N TYR A 44 6.86 -8.16 12.40
CA TYR A 44 5.53 -8.75 12.57
C TYR A 44 5.54 -9.79 13.69
N SER A 45 4.71 -9.56 14.70
CA SER A 45 4.52 -10.51 15.81
C SER A 45 3.59 -11.64 15.38
N ILE A 46 4.03 -12.89 15.57
CA ILE A 46 3.24 -14.09 15.25
C ILE A 46 2.55 -14.63 16.51
N ASP A 47 3.30 -14.74 17.60
CA ASP A 47 2.83 -15.11 18.93
C ASP A 47 3.68 -14.41 20.01
N ASP A 48 3.38 -14.64 21.29
CA ASP A 48 3.97 -13.90 22.43
C ASP A 48 5.51 -13.88 22.47
N ASN A 49 6.20 -14.78 21.75
CA ASN A 49 7.67 -14.84 21.74
C ASN A 49 8.31 -14.97 20.33
N ALA A 50 7.52 -14.91 19.25
CA ALA A 50 8.05 -15.04 17.90
C ALA A 50 7.73 -13.81 17.03
N GLN A 51 8.78 -13.31 16.38
CA GLN A 51 8.70 -12.21 15.41
C GLN A 51 9.30 -12.65 14.08
N VAL A 52 8.78 -12.09 13.00
CA VAL A 52 9.40 -12.17 11.67
C VAL A 52 9.71 -10.77 11.18
N ILE A 53 10.85 -10.66 10.51
CA ILE A 53 11.28 -9.43 9.84
C ILE A 53 10.78 -9.51 8.40
N ILE A 54 10.07 -8.47 7.98
CA ILE A 54 9.54 -8.32 6.63
C ILE A 54 10.28 -7.15 5.98
N PRO A 55 11.13 -7.37 4.98
CA PRO A 55 11.74 -6.28 4.24
C PRO A 55 10.69 -5.49 3.47
N ARG A 56 10.83 -4.17 3.53
CA ARG A 56 9.95 -3.18 2.92
C ARG A 56 10.77 -2.19 2.11
N ALA A 57 10.13 -1.63 1.09
CA ALA A 57 10.66 -0.48 0.38
C ALA A 57 9.58 0.57 0.24
N THR A 58 9.97 1.83 0.34
CA THR A 58 9.08 2.98 0.19
C THR A 58 9.60 3.86 -0.91
N ILE A 59 8.73 4.21 -1.85
CA ILE A 59 9.00 5.28 -2.82
C ILE A 59 8.15 6.49 -2.46
N THR A 60 8.80 7.62 -2.21
CA THR A 60 8.14 8.88 -1.88
C THR A 60 8.44 9.91 -2.94
N TYR A 61 7.41 10.61 -3.40
CA TYR A 61 7.57 11.75 -4.29
C TYR A 61 6.43 12.73 -4.06
N ALA A 62 6.62 13.95 -4.53
CA ALA A 62 5.58 14.97 -4.46
C ALA A 62 5.46 15.67 -5.79
N TYR A 63 4.24 16.04 -6.13
CA TYR A 63 3.98 16.90 -7.28
C TYR A 63 3.04 18.04 -6.89
N LYS A 64 3.19 19.15 -7.59
CA LYS A 64 2.44 20.37 -7.35
C LYS A 64 1.60 20.69 -8.58
N SER A 65 0.31 20.90 -8.36
CA SER A 65 -0.60 21.50 -9.34
C SER A 65 -0.78 22.99 -9.04
N GLY A 66 -1.58 23.69 -9.85
CA GLY A 66 -1.92 25.10 -9.58
C GLY A 66 -2.70 25.31 -8.28
N VAL A 67 -3.41 24.28 -7.79
CA VAL A 67 -4.34 24.40 -6.66
C VAL A 67 -4.05 23.42 -5.51
N SER A 68 -3.09 22.52 -5.69
CA SER A 68 -2.76 21.50 -4.69
C SER A 68 -1.30 21.09 -4.73
N ARG A 69 -0.82 20.53 -3.62
CA ARG A 69 0.36 19.67 -3.55
C ARG A 69 -0.09 18.29 -3.14
N GLU A 70 0.45 17.27 -3.80
CA GLU A 70 0.23 15.88 -3.41
C GLU A 70 1.56 15.25 -3.03
N GLU A 71 1.59 14.61 -1.87
CA GLU A 71 2.69 13.75 -1.45
C GLU A 71 2.22 12.31 -1.57
N VAL A 72 2.96 11.51 -2.33
CA VAL A 72 2.61 10.12 -2.63
C VAL A 72 3.68 9.22 -2.08
N GLN A 73 3.24 8.20 -1.35
CA GLN A 73 4.07 7.13 -0.82
C GLN A 73 3.57 5.79 -1.36
N LEU A 74 4.44 5.08 -2.06
CA LEU A 74 4.20 3.72 -2.52
C LEU A 74 4.96 2.77 -1.62
N GLU A 75 4.26 1.83 -0.99
CA GLU A 75 4.85 0.86 -0.08
C GLU A 75 4.88 -0.53 -0.72
N TYR A 76 6.10 -1.07 -0.78
CA TYR A 76 6.41 -2.37 -1.31
C TYR A 76 6.79 -3.34 -0.20
N ILE A 77 6.51 -4.61 -0.44
CA ILE A 77 6.79 -5.71 0.48
C ILE A 77 7.56 -6.81 -0.22
N ASN A 78 8.54 -7.39 0.46
CA ASN A 78 9.23 -8.58 -0.02
C ASN A 78 8.73 -9.82 0.74
N ILE A 79 7.64 -10.42 0.26
CA ILE A 79 7.09 -11.66 0.83
C ILE A 79 8.02 -12.84 0.55
N GLN A 80 8.77 -12.82 -0.58
CA GLN A 80 9.68 -13.91 -0.94
C GLN A 80 10.80 -14.09 0.09
N ASN A 81 11.23 -13.02 0.74
CA ASN A 81 12.22 -13.08 1.81
C ASN A 81 11.77 -13.96 2.99
N LEU A 82 10.46 -14.06 3.24
CA LEU A 82 9.91 -14.95 4.27
C LEU A 82 10.01 -16.43 3.89
N VAL A 83 10.14 -16.75 2.61
CA VAL A 83 10.29 -18.11 2.09
C VAL A 83 11.77 -18.46 1.91
N ASN A 84 12.52 -17.53 1.33
CA ASN A 84 13.95 -17.64 1.08
C ASN A 84 14.64 -16.32 1.50
N PRO A 85 15.32 -16.30 2.66
CA PRO A 85 15.95 -15.09 3.22
C PRO A 85 17.07 -14.48 2.35
N THR A 86 17.47 -15.13 1.27
CA THR A 86 18.46 -14.62 0.30
C THR A 86 17.85 -13.77 -0.82
N SER A 87 16.51 -13.70 -0.91
CA SER A 87 15.79 -12.93 -1.93
C SER A 87 15.74 -11.45 -1.53
N LEU A 88 16.65 -10.65 -2.09
CA LEU A 88 16.75 -9.19 -1.88
C LEU A 88 16.83 -8.42 -3.20
N LEU A 89 16.34 -9.01 -4.29
CA LEU A 89 16.29 -8.31 -5.57
C LEU A 89 15.19 -7.25 -5.53
N ASP A 90 15.40 -6.10 -6.17
CA ASP A 90 14.38 -5.04 -6.26
C ASP A 90 13.05 -5.55 -6.86
N SER A 91 13.10 -6.56 -7.73
CA SER A 91 11.93 -7.22 -8.31
C SER A 91 11.12 -8.05 -7.30
N ASP A 92 11.71 -8.43 -6.17
CA ASP A 92 11.05 -9.21 -5.13
C ASP A 92 10.16 -8.31 -4.23
N TYR A 93 10.41 -6.99 -4.26
CA TYR A 93 9.58 -5.99 -3.61
C TYR A 93 8.38 -5.68 -4.50
N ILE A 94 7.18 -6.04 -4.02
CA ILE A 94 5.92 -5.89 -4.77
C ILE A 94 5.02 -4.83 -4.15
N LEU A 95 4.35 -4.01 -4.98
CA LEU A 95 3.50 -2.91 -4.53
C LEU A 95 2.31 -3.41 -3.71
N SER A 96 2.21 -2.96 -2.46
CA SER A 96 1.22 -3.44 -1.48
C SER A 96 0.28 -2.35 -0.97
N GLU A 97 0.78 -1.12 -0.79
CA GLU A 97 -0.02 0.00 -0.30
C GLU A 97 0.35 1.29 -1.04
N VAL A 98 -0.59 2.22 -1.08
CA VAL A 98 -0.43 3.58 -1.58
C VAL A 98 -1.01 4.54 -0.55
N LYS A 99 -0.22 5.51 -0.11
CA LYS A 99 -0.71 6.65 0.67
C LYS A 99 -0.55 7.93 -0.15
N ARG A 100 -1.58 8.76 -0.15
CA ARG A 100 -1.56 10.10 -0.75
C ARG A 100 -2.00 11.10 0.28
N SER A 101 -1.21 12.14 0.49
CA SER A 101 -1.62 13.33 1.24
C SER A 101 -1.86 14.45 0.24
N VAL A 102 -3.09 14.97 0.20
CA VAL A 102 -3.49 16.04 -0.72
C VAL A 102 -3.67 17.31 0.08
N TYR A 103 -2.83 18.30 -0.20
CA TYR A 103 -2.86 19.62 0.43
C TYR A 103 -3.39 20.66 -0.57
N LEU A 104 -4.42 21.39 -0.20
CA LEU A 104 -4.99 22.46 -1.03
C LEU A 104 -4.36 23.80 -0.74
N PHE A 105 -4.08 24.54 -1.81
CA PHE A 105 -3.67 25.93 -1.71
C PHE A 105 -4.88 26.85 -1.56
N ASP A 106 -4.61 28.04 -1.03
CA ASP A 106 -5.58 29.13 -1.02
C ASP A 106 -5.90 29.53 -2.47
N THR A 107 -7.20 29.51 -2.80
CA THR A 107 -7.70 29.80 -4.14
C THR A 107 -8.63 30.99 -4.03
N ASN A 108 -8.12 32.20 -4.31
CA ASN A 108 -8.94 33.41 -4.28
C ASN A 108 -9.56 33.68 -5.66
N PRO A 109 -10.86 34.04 -5.77
CA PRO A 109 -11.84 34.22 -4.69
C PRO A 109 -12.68 32.96 -4.35
N VAL A 110 -12.49 31.84 -5.07
CA VAL A 110 -13.27 30.60 -4.87
C VAL A 110 -12.40 29.57 -4.17
N GLN A 111 -12.63 29.38 -2.87
CA GLN A 111 -11.86 28.46 -2.06
C GLN A 111 -12.30 27.01 -2.30
N LEU A 112 -11.37 26.16 -2.75
CA LEU A 112 -11.55 24.70 -2.74
C LEU A 112 -11.34 24.13 -1.33
N THR A 113 -12.20 23.19 -0.95
CA THR A 113 -12.12 22.46 0.31
C THR A 113 -11.94 20.95 0.11
N SER A 114 -11.54 20.24 1.17
CA SER A 114 -11.49 18.76 1.20
C SER A 114 -12.85 18.14 0.88
N ASP A 115 -13.94 18.71 1.40
CA ASP A 115 -15.31 18.28 1.10
C ASP A 115 -15.64 18.39 -0.40
N ASP A 116 -15.19 19.44 -1.09
CA ASP A 116 -15.36 19.56 -2.54
C ASP A 116 -14.66 18.41 -3.29
N ILE A 117 -13.45 18.04 -2.86
CA ILE A 117 -12.72 16.90 -3.44
C ILE A 117 -13.46 15.61 -3.16
N ILE A 118 -13.88 15.37 -1.91
CA ILE A 118 -14.57 14.15 -1.52
C ILE A 118 -15.85 14.00 -2.34
N LYS A 119 -16.68 15.05 -2.42
CA LYS A 119 -17.92 15.01 -3.21
C LYS A 119 -17.66 14.78 -4.69
N ARG A 120 -16.73 15.52 -5.31
CA ARG A 120 -16.55 15.53 -6.77
C ARG A 120 -15.64 14.41 -7.29
N LYS A 121 -14.62 14.02 -6.53
CA LYS A 121 -13.59 13.06 -6.95
C LYS A 121 -13.74 11.70 -6.29
N MET A 122 -14.48 11.60 -5.19
CA MET A 122 -14.72 10.33 -4.51
C MET A 122 -16.18 9.90 -4.67
N LEU A 123 -17.15 10.58 -4.07
CA LEU A 123 -18.55 10.14 -4.05
C LEU A 123 -19.18 10.08 -5.44
N MET A 124 -18.92 11.07 -6.29
CA MET A 124 -19.40 11.05 -7.69
C MET A 124 -18.72 10.01 -8.57
N VAL A 125 -17.52 9.54 -8.18
CA VAL A 125 -16.72 8.59 -8.96
C VAL A 125 -16.97 7.16 -8.52
N TYR A 126 -16.91 6.90 -7.22
CA TYR A 126 -16.98 5.57 -6.60
C TYR A 126 -18.34 5.28 -5.92
N GLY A 127 -19.25 6.25 -5.89
CA GLY A 127 -20.55 6.11 -5.22
C GLY A 127 -20.45 6.35 -3.72
N SER A 128 -21.47 5.92 -2.97
CA SER A 128 -21.48 5.99 -1.51
C SER A 128 -20.45 5.01 -0.91
N PRO A 129 -19.72 5.40 0.16
CA PRO A 129 -18.83 4.48 0.85
C PRO A 129 -19.62 3.34 1.48
N ILE A 130 -18.92 2.24 1.73
CA ILE A 130 -19.49 1.08 2.44
C ILE A 130 -19.60 1.41 3.93
N GLU A 131 -18.60 2.10 4.49
CA GLU A 131 -18.62 2.57 5.87
C GLU A 131 -18.19 4.04 5.95
N PHE A 132 -18.80 4.78 6.88
CA PHE A 132 -18.47 6.17 7.17
C PHE A 132 -18.58 6.44 8.67
N ASP A 133 -17.51 6.96 9.28
CA ASP A 133 -17.43 7.22 10.72
C ASP A 133 -17.57 8.71 11.11
N GLY A 134 -17.82 9.58 10.12
CA GLY A 134 -17.83 11.04 10.29
C GLY A 134 -16.62 11.76 9.69
N LEU A 135 -15.46 11.10 9.61
CA LEU A 135 -14.22 11.67 9.08
C LEU A 135 -13.52 10.77 8.04
N SER A 136 -13.83 9.48 8.07
CA SER A 136 -13.24 8.44 7.23
C SER A 136 -14.30 7.81 6.34
N TYR A 137 -14.02 7.73 5.04
CA TYR A 137 -14.85 7.10 4.02
C TYR A 137 -14.16 5.82 3.57
N ILE A 138 -14.80 4.68 3.82
CA ILE A 138 -14.23 3.36 3.54
C ILE A 138 -14.93 2.72 2.35
N TYR A 139 -14.13 2.29 1.39
CA TYR A 139 -14.54 1.57 0.20
C TYR A 139 -13.69 0.30 0.10
N TYR A 140 -14.29 -0.81 -0.31
CA TYR A 140 -13.52 -2.00 -0.65
C TYR A 140 -14.21 -2.75 -1.79
N ASN A 141 -13.42 -3.52 -2.53
CA ASN A 141 -13.89 -4.55 -3.45
C ASN A 141 -13.08 -5.83 -3.21
N ASP A 142 -13.02 -6.73 -4.19
CA ASP A 142 -12.30 -8.00 -4.03
C ASP A 142 -10.76 -7.85 -3.99
N VAL A 143 -10.22 -6.72 -4.46
CA VAL A 143 -8.77 -6.53 -4.68
C VAL A 143 -8.17 -5.35 -3.93
N THR A 144 -8.96 -4.31 -3.62
CA THR A 144 -8.53 -3.05 -3.04
C THR A 144 -9.39 -2.67 -1.84
N ASP A 145 -8.72 -2.29 -0.76
CA ASP A 145 -9.28 -1.57 0.38
C ASP A 145 -8.83 -0.10 0.27
N MET A 146 -9.76 0.84 0.28
CA MET A 146 -9.51 2.27 0.14
C MET A 146 -10.18 3.04 1.29
N ASN A 147 -9.36 3.72 2.07
CA ASN A 147 -9.78 4.64 3.13
C ASN A 147 -9.42 6.07 2.74
N ILE A 148 -10.40 6.97 2.79
CA ILE A 148 -10.18 8.41 2.61
C ILE A 148 -10.49 9.08 3.93
N ARG A 149 -9.53 9.82 4.48
CA ARG A 149 -9.67 10.54 5.73
C ARG A 149 -9.55 12.03 5.51
N GLU A 150 -10.57 12.77 5.92
CA GLU A 150 -10.49 14.22 6.03
C GLU A 150 -9.70 14.60 7.29
N ILE A 151 -8.64 15.39 7.12
CA ILE A 151 -7.81 15.86 8.22
C ILE A 151 -8.26 17.26 8.64
N ASP A 152 -8.43 18.13 7.65
CA ASP A 152 -9.02 19.45 7.77
C ASP A 152 -9.57 19.92 6.41
N ASP A 153 -10.13 21.12 6.36
CA ASP A 153 -10.75 21.71 5.16
C ASP A 153 -9.81 21.81 3.95
N ARG A 154 -8.49 21.66 4.12
CA ARG A 154 -7.49 21.77 3.05
C ARG A 154 -6.53 20.59 3.00
N HIS A 155 -6.75 19.55 3.79
CA HIS A 155 -5.91 18.37 3.82
C HIS A 155 -6.73 17.10 3.96
N LEU A 156 -6.49 16.15 3.06
CA LEU A 156 -7.04 14.81 3.13
C LEU A 156 -5.96 13.77 2.83
N ILE A 157 -6.15 12.58 3.41
CA ILE A 157 -5.29 11.43 3.20
C ILE A 157 -6.11 10.34 2.51
N ILE A 158 -5.54 9.74 1.47
CA ILE A 158 -6.11 8.59 0.77
C ILE A 158 -5.14 7.43 0.95
N HIS A 159 -5.63 6.33 1.51
CA HIS A 159 -4.86 5.12 1.73
C HIS A 159 -5.50 3.97 0.97
N LEU A 160 -4.75 3.36 0.06
CA LEU A 160 -5.15 2.16 -0.67
C LEU A 160 -4.27 0.99 -0.25
N LYS A 161 -4.85 -0.20 -0.12
CA LYS A 161 -4.16 -1.44 0.20
C LYS A 161 -4.61 -2.57 -0.71
N SER A 162 -3.67 -3.42 -1.10
CA SER A 162 -3.99 -4.66 -1.80
C SER A 162 -4.51 -5.73 -0.83
N ILE A 163 -5.73 -6.20 -1.06
CA ILE A 163 -6.34 -7.29 -0.28
C ILE A 163 -5.60 -8.61 -0.54
N ASN A 164 -5.22 -8.86 -1.80
CA ASN A 164 -4.56 -10.11 -2.19
C ASN A 164 -3.17 -10.24 -1.58
N ILE A 165 -2.38 -9.16 -1.58
CA ILE A 165 -1.03 -9.18 -1.00
C ILE A 165 -1.10 -9.32 0.53
N LYS A 166 -2.07 -8.66 1.17
CA LYS A 166 -2.34 -8.86 2.61
C LYS A 166 -2.64 -10.33 2.92
N LYS A 167 -3.49 -10.99 2.11
CA LYS A 167 -3.79 -12.42 2.25
C LYS A 167 -2.56 -13.29 2.00
N GLN A 168 -1.77 -12.98 0.97
CA GLN A 168 -0.54 -13.71 0.63
C GLN A 168 0.49 -13.63 1.77
N LEU A 169 0.66 -12.45 2.36
CA LEU A 169 1.54 -12.26 3.51
C LEU A 169 1.10 -13.15 4.69
N ALA A 170 -0.18 -13.07 5.07
CA ALA A 170 -0.73 -13.86 6.17
C ALA A 170 -0.56 -15.37 5.93
N ALA A 171 -0.85 -15.85 4.72
CA ALA A 171 -0.68 -17.26 4.36
C ALA A 171 0.80 -17.70 4.38
N THR A 172 1.72 -16.84 3.95
CA THR A 172 3.15 -17.13 3.96
C THR A 172 3.69 -17.21 5.38
N ILE A 173 3.27 -16.29 6.26
CA ILE A 173 3.61 -16.32 7.68
C ILE A 173 3.09 -17.61 8.32
N GLU A 174 1.84 -17.97 8.08
CA GLU A 174 1.25 -19.21 8.63
C GLU A 174 1.97 -20.47 8.15
N MET A 175 2.34 -20.52 6.86
CA MET A 175 2.95 -21.69 6.25
C MET A 175 4.42 -21.91 6.66
N TYR A 176 5.19 -20.85 6.89
CA TYR A 176 6.64 -20.95 7.14
C TYR A 176 7.06 -20.57 8.56
N HIS A 177 6.28 -19.70 9.23
CA HIS A 177 6.71 -19.08 10.49
C HIS A 177 5.81 -19.37 11.69
N SER A 178 4.66 -20.02 11.47
CA SER A 178 3.82 -20.53 12.55
C SER A 178 4.57 -21.55 13.41
N LYS A 179 4.09 -21.74 14.65
CA LYS A 179 4.63 -22.75 15.56
C LYS A 179 4.62 -24.16 14.96
N ALA A 180 3.54 -24.51 14.26
CA ALA A 180 3.41 -25.81 13.59
C ALA A 180 4.40 -25.96 12.42
N ALA A 181 4.58 -24.91 11.62
CA ALA A 181 5.55 -24.89 10.53
C ALA A 181 6.99 -25.09 11.04
N LYS A 182 7.36 -24.37 12.11
CA LYS A 182 8.68 -24.49 12.75
C LYS A 182 8.93 -25.90 13.30
N GLU A 183 7.96 -26.50 13.97
CA GLU A 183 8.10 -27.87 14.49
C GLU A 183 8.22 -28.89 13.36
N LYS A 184 7.44 -28.74 12.29
CA LYS A 184 7.56 -29.58 11.10
C LYS A 184 8.95 -29.48 10.47
N GLN A 185 9.50 -28.26 10.34
CA GLN A 185 10.84 -28.05 9.80
C GLN A 185 11.91 -28.68 10.70
N LYS A 186 11.76 -28.59 12.01
CA LYS A 186 12.65 -29.25 12.98
C LYS A 186 12.64 -30.78 12.83
N LEU A 187 11.45 -31.39 12.68
CA LEU A 187 11.34 -32.84 12.44
C LEU A 187 12.05 -33.27 11.15
N LEU A 188 11.85 -32.52 10.05
CA LEU A 188 12.54 -32.78 8.79
C LEU A 188 14.07 -32.68 8.91
N LEU A 189 14.57 -31.72 9.70
CA LEU A 189 16.01 -31.60 9.97
C LEU A 189 16.54 -32.78 10.81
N LEU A 190 15.76 -33.30 11.74
CA LEU A 190 16.13 -34.48 12.53
C LEU A 190 16.20 -35.74 11.66
N GLU A 191 15.28 -35.90 10.70
CA GLU A 191 15.29 -37.02 9.74
C GLU A 191 16.53 -37.05 8.84
N GLN A 192 17.21 -35.90 8.66
CA GLN A 192 18.45 -35.81 7.88
C GLN A 192 19.69 -36.28 8.66
N ILE A 193 19.57 -36.47 9.97
CA ILE A 193 20.67 -36.94 10.80
C ILE A 193 20.72 -38.47 10.71
N GLU A 194 21.70 -39.00 9.99
CA GLU A 194 22.01 -40.43 10.02
C GLU A 194 22.69 -40.76 11.38
N LEU A 195 22.01 -41.53 12.23
CA LEU A 195 22.51 -42.09 13.50
C LEU A 195 22.47 -43.61 13.48
#